data_AF-A0A372Q2Y1-F1
#
_entry.id   AF-A0A372Q2Y1-F1
#
_cell.length_a   1.000
_cell.length_b   1.000
_cell.length_c   1.000
_cell.angle_alpha   90.00
_cell.angle_beta   90.00
_cell.angle_gamma   90.00
#
_symmetry.space_group_name_H-M   'P 1'
#
loop_
_entity.id
_entity.type
_entity.pdbx_description
1 polymer ?
#
loop_
_entity_poly.entity_id
_entity_poly.type
_entity_poly.pdbx_seq_one_letter_code
_entity_poly.pdbx_strand_id
1 'polypeptide(L)'
;MIIDLLYLTVLEELFAIRQELKVQLASLGKKKDQLGKIISSVKKKGKRIPEKLDLEYKSLYFKYDCLNSKQKAVKLFMNTFYGEAGNPLSSIFLHALARGTTFAGKYNIKLVAEYVEKKGFGIKYGDTDSLYLTCPDKEKNERIPDPGERFSYVVVKGPRLRNEKGWLIPIRVGDYMEYADIAKEKNMEIDINYYLGTMVGIYAYFINEDDRYQSRSSHKIMQLKDSDKKEKQINKYSQDETTKYLKNI
;
A
#
# COMPACT_ATOMS: atom_id res chain seq x y z
N MET A 1 9.07 16.14 -35.90
CA MET A 1 9.64 17.37 -35.30
C MET A 1 8.63 18.15 -34.47
N ILE A 2 7.48 18.58 -34.99
CA ILE A 2 6.49 19.37 -34.20
C ILE A 2 5.83 18.53 -33.09
N ILE A 3 5.44 17.28 -33.38
CA ILE A 3 4.81 16.37 -32.39
C ILE A 3 5.80 15.99 -31.29
N ASP A 4 7.08 15.77 -31.64
CA ASP A 4 8.13 15.42 -30.68
C ASP A 4 8.39 16.54 -29.66
N LEU A 5 8.44 17.79 -30.14
CA LEU A 5 8.66 18.96 -29.28
C LEU A 5 7.47 19.18 -28.35
N LEU A 6 6.25 19.09 -28.89
CA LEU A 6 5.02 19.25 -28.11
C LEU A 6 4.91 18.19 -27.02
N TYR A 7 5.25 16.94 -27.33
CA TYR A 7 5.24 15.83 -26.36
C TYR A 7 6.16 16.12 -25.18
N LEU A 8 7.38 16.58 -25.44
CA LEU A 8 8.35 16.88 -24.39
C LEU A 8 7.92 18.07 -23.53
N THR A 9 7.47 19.17 -24.16
CA THR A 9 6.97 20.36 -23.45
C THR A 9 5.81 20.00 -22.50
N VAL A 10 4.83 19.22 -22.98
CA VAL A 10 3.69 18.80 -22.16
C VAL A 10 4.14 17.95 -20.97
N LEU A 11 5.07 17.00 -21.17
CA LEU A 11 5.59 16.20 -20.06
C LEU A 11 6.38 17.02 -19.04
N GLU A 12 7.16 18.00 -19.49
CA GLU A 12 7.91 18.91 -18.62
C GLU A 12 6.97 19.75 -17.74
N GLU A 13 5.90 20.31 -18.34
CA GLU A 13 4.88 21.06 -17.60
C GLU A 13 4.15 20.19 -16.58
N LEU A 14 3.71 19.00 -16.98
CA LEU A 14 3.05 18.05 -16.07
C LEU A 14 3.97 17.61 -14.93
N PHE A 15 5.25 17.39 -15.23
CA PHE A 15 6.25 17.07 -14.22
C PHE A 15 6.41 18.23 -13.22
N ALA A 16 6.54 19.47 -13.70
CA ALA A 16 6.67 20.66 -12.87
C ALA A 16 5.45 20.84 -11.94
N ILE A 17 4.23 20.74 -12.49
CA ILE A 17 2.98 20.76 -11.72
C ILE A 17 3.00 19.69 -10.63
N ARG A 18 3.40 18.46 -10.99
CA ARG A 18 3.46 17.35 -10.02
C ARG A 18 4.50 17.59 -8.92
N GLN A 19 5.65 18.18 -9.24
CA GLN A 19 6.67 18.50 -8.22
C GLN A 19 6.15 19.54 -7.24
N GLU A 20 5.49 20.59 -7.72
CA GLU A 20 4.89 21.61 -6.86
C GLU A 20 3.86 20.98 -5.90
N LEU A 21 2.97 20.13 -6.43
CA LEU A 21 2.00 19.39 -5.62
C LEU A 21 2.68 18.50 -4.57
N LYS A 22 3.80 17.83 -4.92
CA LYS A 22 4.55 17.00 -3.98
C LYS A 22 5.21 17.82 -2.87
N VAL A 23 5.71 19.02 -3.17
CA VAL A 23 6.27 19.95 -2.17
C VAL A 23 5.19 20.37 -1.19
N GLN A 24 4.02 20.78 -1.69
CA GLN A 24 2.87 21.11 -0.84
C GLN A 24 2.43 19.92 0.00
N LEU A 25 2.37 18.71 -0.60
CA LEU A 25 2.00 17.48 0.09
C LEU A 25 2.98 17.12 1.21
N ALA A 26 4.29 17.27 1.00
CA ALA A 26 5.30 17.03 2.03
C ALA A 26 5.13 17.99 3.22
N SER A 27 4.86 19.27 2.95
CA SER A 27 4.62 20.27 4.00
C SER A 27 3.38 19.95 4.85
N LEU A 28 2.30 19.50 4.20
CA LEU A 28 1.05 19.13 4.86
C LEU A 28 1.17 17.79 5.58
N GLY A 29 1.94 16.85 5.03
CA GLY A 29 2.24 15.57 5.68
C GLY A 29 2.90 15.78 7.04
N LYS A 30 3.91 16.67 7.12
CA LYS A 30 4.55 17.04 8.39
C LYS A 30 3.54 17.59 9.41
N LYS A 31 2.65 18.50 8.99
CA LYS A 31 1.60 19.06 9.85
C LYS A 31 0.59 17.98 10.29
N LYS A 32 0.19 17.10 9.38
CA LYS A 32 -0.74 15.99 9.63
C LYS A 32 -0.17 15.02 10.66
N ASP A 33 1.11 14.68 10.55
CA ASP A 33 1.80 13.83 11.51
C ASP A 33 1.90 14.49 12.89
N GLN A 34 2.21 15.79 12.94
CA GLN A 34 2.26 16.55 14.19
C GLN A 34 0.90 16.59 14.90
N LEU A 35 -0.17 16.94 14.18
CA LEU A 35 -1.52 16.99 14.74
C LEU A 35 -2.00 15.59 15.18
N GLY A 36 -1.69 14.56 14.38
CA GLY A 36 -1.99 13.16 14.73
C GLY A 36 -1.33 12.74 16.04
N LYS A 37 -0.09 13.17 16.29
CA LYS A 37 0.60 12.94 17.57
C LYS A 37 -0.11 13.64 18.73
N ILE A 38 -0.51 14.90 18.57
CA ILE A 38 -1.24 15.67 19.59
C ILE A 38 -2.55 14.96 19.94
N ILE A 39 -3.36 14.60 18.94
CA ILE A 39 -4.63 13.91 19.15
C ILE A 39 -4.44 12.57 19.86
N SER A 40 -3.41 11.81 19.47
CA SER A 40 -3.09 10.53 20.13
C SER A 40 -2.72 10.72 21.62
N SER A 41 -2.01 11.81 21.95
CA SER A 41 -1.62 12.14 23.34
C SER A 41 -2.84 12.57 24.17
N VAL A 42 -3.74 13.38 23.61
CA VAL A 42 -5.00 13.79 24.26
C VAL A 42 -5.88 12.56 24.57
N LYS A 43 -6.02 11.64 23.61
CA LYS A 43 -6.76 10.38 23.80
C LYS A 43 -6.13 9.51 24.90
N LYS A 44 -4.80 9.37 24.94
CA LYS A 44 -4.09 8.62 26.00
C LYS A 44 -4.31 9.18 27.39
N LYS A 45 -4.48 10.51 27.51
CA LYS A 45 -4.79 11.19 28.78
C LYS A 45 -6.27 11.09 29.18
N GLY A 46 -7.10 10.35 28.45
CA GLY A 46 -8.53 10.21 28.73
C GLY A 46 -9.35 11.49 28.52
N LYS A 47 -8.77 12.52 27.88
CA LYS A 47 -9.43 13.82 27.69
C LYS A 47 -10.22 13.84 26.39
N ARG A 48 -11.36 14.54 26.39
CA ARG A 48 -12.12 14.82 25.17
C ARG A 48 -11.30 15.73 24.26
N ILE A 49 -11.29 15.41 22.96
CA ILE A 49 -10.60 16.22 21.95
C ILE A 49 -11.37 17.55 21.80
N PRO A 50 -10.69 18.70 21.85
CA PRO A 50 -11.32 19.99 21.57
C PRO A 50 -11.92 19.99 20.16
N GLU A 51 -13.15 20.47 20.02
CA GLU A 51 -13.88 20.47 18.75
C GLU A 51 -13.14 21.24 17.65
N LYS A 52 -12.52 22.37 17.99
CA LYS A 52 -11.65 23.14 17.10
C LYS A 52 -10.49 22.32 16.55
N LEU A 53 -9.86 21.49 17.39
CA LEU A 53 -8.73 20.65 17.00
C LEU A 53 -9.19 19.49 16.10
N ASP A 54 -10.37 18.91 16.37
CA ASP A 54 -10.96 17.86 15.53
C ASP A 54 -11.34 18.39 14.15
N LEU A 55 -11.94 19.59 14.07
CA LEU A 55 -12.24 20.27 12.82
C LEU A 55 -10.98 20.59 12.02
N GLU A 56 -9.94 21.12 12.67
CA GLU A 56 -8.65 21.40 12.03
C GLU A 56 -8.01 20.12 11.48
N TYR A 57 -8.04 19.03 12.26
CA TYR A 57 -7.54 17.73 11.82
C TYR A 57 -8.27 17.19 10.59
N LYS A 58 -9.62 17.24 10.60
CA LYS A 58 -10.45 16.81 9.47
C LYS A 58 -10.19 17.64 8.22
N SER A 59 -10.12 18.95 8.36
CA SER A 59 -9.81 19.88 7.27
C SER A 59 -8.42 19.61 6.67
N LEU A 60 -7.42 19.41 7.52
CA LEU A 60 -6.06 19.09 7.12
C LEU A 60 -5.99 17.75 6.38
N TYR A 61 -6.67 16.72 6.89
CA TYR A 61 -6.73 15.40 6.27
C TYR A 61 -7.38 15.46 4.90
N PHE A 62 -8.50 16.17 4.78
CA PHE A 62 -9.20 16.40 3.51
C PHE A 62 -8.31 17.11 2.48
N LYS A 63 -7.63 18.20 2.90
CA LYS A 63 -6.71 18.94 2.02
C LYS A 63 -5.55 18.07 1.56
N TYR A 64 -4.98 17.28 2.47
CA TYR A 64 -3.90 16.33 2.15
C TYR A 64 -4.36 15.30 1.11
N ASP A 65 -5.53 14.70 1.31
CA ASP A 65 -6.07 13.67 0.41
C ASP A 65 -6.40 14.26 -0.96
N CYS A 66 -6.99 15.46 -1.02
CA CYS A 66 -7.26 16.16 -2.27
C CYS A 66 -5.96 16.39 -3.07
N LEU A 67 -4.91 16.91 -2.42
CA LEU A 67 -3.62 17.15 -3.08
C LEU A 67 -2.93 15.84 -3.49
N ASN A 68 -3.02 14.80 -2.67
CA ASN A 68 -2.49 13.49 -3.01
C ASN A 68 -3.21 12.89 -4.23
N SER A 69 -4.53 13.05 -4.30
CA SER A 69 -5.31 12.62 -5.47
C SER A 69 -4.92 13.40 -6.73
N LYS A 70 -4.73 14.72 -6.63
CA LYS A 70 -4.24 15.55 -7.75
C LYS A 70 -2.88 15.08 -8.26
N GLN A 71 -1.88 14.90 -7.38
CA GLN A 71 -0.56 14.45 -7.84
C GLN A 71 -0.58 13.03 -8.43
N LYS A 72 -1.48 12.15 -7.93
CA LYS A 72 -1.69 10.81 -8.50
C LYS A 72 -2.31 10.87 -9.88
N ALA A 73 -3.29 11.75 -10.09
CA ALA A 73 -3.92 11.96 -11.39
C ALA A 73 -2.89 12.45 -12.43
N VAL A 74 -2.06 13.43 -12.06
CA VAL A 74 -0.97 13.92 -12.94
C VAL A 74 0.03 12.80 -13.22
N LYS A 75 0.44 12.01 -12.22
CA LYS A 75 1.31 10.83 -12.42
C LYS A 75 0.71 9.85 -13.42
N LEU A 76 -0.57 9.51 -13.24
CA LEU A 76 -1.27 8.57 -14.10
C LEU A 76 -1.28 9.07 -15.54
N PHE A 77 -1.63 10.34 -15.73
CA PHE A 77 -1.66 10.98 -17.05
C PHE A 77 -0.29 10.94 -17.75
N MET A 78 0.79 11.27 -17.03
CA MET A 78 2.16 11.17 -17.56
C MET A 78 2.52 9.72 -17.95
N ASN A 79 2.19 8.74 -17.11
CA ASN A 79 2.46 7.33 -17.39
C ASN A 79 1.66 6.82 -18.60
N THR A 80 0.41 7.27 -18.76
CA THR A 80 -0.41 6.95 -19.94
C THR A 80 0.20 7.54 -21.21
N PHE A 81 0.70 8.78 -21.15
CA PHE A 81 1.40 9.43 -22.28
C PHE A 81 2.56 8.60 -22.81
N TYR A 82 3.32 7.95 -21.91
CA TYR A 82 4.38 7.02 -22.28
C TYR A 82 3.84 5.77 -22.99
N GLY A 83 2.80 5.15 -22.44
CA GLY A 83 2.19 3.95 -23.02
C GLY A 83 1.60 4.19 -24.40
N GLU A 84 0.89 5.31 -24.57
CA GLU A 84 0.29 5.70 -25.84
C GLU A 84 1.33 6.05 -26.91
N ALA A 85 2.47 6.64 -26.54
CA ALA A 85 3.57 6.87 -27.48
C ALA A 85 4.14 5.58 -28.07
N GLY A 86 3.99 4.45 -27.36
CA GLY A 86 4.37 3.12 -27.85
C GLY A 86 3.25 2.36 -28.57
N ASN A 87 2.03 2.88 -28.62
CA ASN A 87 0.87 2.23 -29.21
C ASN A 87 0.71 2.62 -30.70
N PRO A 88 0.87 1.69 -31.66
CA PRO A 88 0.78 2.00 -33.10
C PRO A 88 -0.57 2.58 -33.55
N LEU A 89 -1.64 2.39 -32.77
CA LEU A 89 -2.98 2.91 -33.08
C LEU A 89 -3.22 4.32 -32.51
N SER A 90 -2.31 4.83 -31.68
CA SER A 90 -2.46 6.12 -31.03
C SER A 90 -2.09 7.27 -31.97
N SER A 91 -2.81 8.40 -31.88
CA SER A 91 -2.50 9.61 -32.64
C SER A 91 -1.18 10.27 -32.22
N ILE A 92 -0.64 9.87 -31.06
CA ILE A 92 0.65 10.32 -30.53
C ILE A 92 1.71 9.22 -30.58
N PHE A 93 1.57 8.24 -31.48
CA PHE A 93 2.54 7.17 -31.67
C PHE A 93 3.91 7.72 -32.10
N LEU A 94 4.92 7.51 -31.26
CA LEU A 94 6.29 7.98 -31.44
C LEU A 94 7.27 6.84 -31.12
N HIS A 95 7.39 5.90 -32.06
CA HIS A 95 8.18 4.66 -31.87
C HIS A 95 9.62 4.89 -31.43
N ALA A 96 10.30 5.86 -32.04
CA ALA A 96 11.69 6.20 -31.71
C ALA A 96 11.82 6.69 -30.26
N LEU A 97 10.84 7.48 -29.80
CA LEU A 97 10.80 7.99 -28.44
C LEU A 97 10.52 6.88 -27.44
N ALA A 98 9.51 6.03 -27.70
CA ALA A 98 9.18 4.89 -26.83
C ALA A 98 10.35 3.89 -26.72
N ARG A 99 11.06 3.63 -27.83
CA ARG A 99 12.27 2.81 -27.83
C ARG A 99 13.43 3.47 -27.09
N GLY A 100 13.68 4.75 -27.35
CA GLY A 100 14.79 5.50 -26.73
C GLY A 100 14.63 5.58 -25.21
N THR A 101 13.43 5.86 -24.74
CA THR A 101 13.10 5.90 -23.31
C THR A 101 13.19 4.52 -22.65
N THR A 102 12.68 3.45 -23.28
CA THR A 102 12.85 2.06 -22.79
C THR A 102 14.33 1.69 -22.69
N PHE A 103 15.12 2.03 -23.71
CA PHE A 103 16.55 1.75 -23.74
C PHE A 103 17.30 2.49 -22.62
N ALA A 104 17.04 3.78 -22.45
CA ALA A 104 17.62 4.58 -21.38
C ALA A 104 17.22 4.07 -19.99
N GLY A 105 15.95 3.66 -19.79
CA GLY A 105 15.49 3.06 -18.54
C GLY A 105 16.24 1.76 -18.21
N LYS A 106 16.35 0.84 -19.18
CA LYS A 106 17.12 -0.41 -19.04
C LYS A 106 18.61 -0.15 -18.76
N TYR A 107 19.18 0.86 -19.39
CA TYR A 107 20.56 1.26 -19.15
C TYR A 107 20.76 1.78 -17.72
N ASN A 108 19.89 2.71 -17.29
CA ASN A 108 19.96 3.31 -15.96
C ASN A 108 19.78 2.27 -14.85
N ILE A 109 18.82 1.35 -14.96
CA ILE A 109 18.60 0.34 -13.92
C ILE A 109 19.78 -0.62 -13.79
N LYS A 110 20.46 -0.96 -14.91
CA LYS A 110 21.69 -1.77 -14.90
C LYS A 110 22.86 -1.02 -14.25
N LEU A 111 23.03 0.26 -14.54
CA LEU A 111 24.06 1.06 -13.87
C LEU A 111 23.85 1.12 -12.35
N VAL A 112 22.59 1.31 -11.91
CA VAL A 112 22.26 1.29 -10.49
C VAL A 112 22.51 -0.09 -9.89
N ALA A 113 22.15 -1.17 -10.59
CA ALA A 113 22.41 -2.55 -10.18
C ALA A 113 23.91 -2.80 -9.96
N GLU A 114 24.74 -2.45 -10.93
CA GLU A 114 26.20 -2.57 -10.79
C GLU A 114 26.75 -1.74 -9.63
N TYR A 115 26.22 -0.54 -9.41
CA TYR A 115 26.64 0.33 -8.31
C TYR A 115 26.33 -0.30 -6.94
N VAL A 116 25.14 -0.86 -6.75
CA VAL A 116 24.74 -1.45 -5.46
C VAL A 116 25.44 -2.79 -5.20
N GLU A 117 25.69 -3.60 -6.24
CA GLU A 117 26.50 -4.82 -6.13
C GLU A 117 27.95 -4.51 -5.72
N LYS A 118 28.56 -3.47 -6.30
CA LYS A 118 29.89 -2.99 -5.88
C LYS A 118 29.93 -2.48 -4.43
N LYS A 119 28.78 -2.15 -3.85
CA LYS A 119 28.64 -1.78 -2.43
C LYS A 119 28.38 -2.99 -1.52
N GLY A 120 28.40 -4.21 -2.07
CA GLY A 120 28.21 -5.46 -1.33
C GLY A 120 26.75 -5.87 -1.16
N PHE A 121 25.79 -5.13 -1.72
CA PHE A 121 24.38 -5.53 -1.66
C PHE A 121 24.12 -6.59 -2.72
N GLY A 122 23.36 -7.63 -2.38
CA GLY A 122 22.82 -8.53 -3.40
C GLY A 122 21.58 -7.92 -4.05
N ILE A 123 21.25 -8.36 -5.27
CA ILE A 123 20.02 -7.96 -5.97
C ILE A 123 19.10 -9.18 -6.00
N LYS A 124 17.93 -9.05 -5.38
CA LYS A 124 16.88 -10.09 -5.36
C LYS A 124 15.98 -10.03 -6.58
N TYR A 125 15.64 -8.82 -7.02
CA TYR A 125 14.74 -8.59 -8.14
C TYR A 125 14.93 -7.18 -8.70
N GLY A 126 14.63 -7.00 -9.99
CA GLY A 126 14.58 -5.69 -10.63
C GLY A 126 13.37 -5.57 -11.56
N ASP A 127 12.72 -4.42 -11.51
CA ASP A 127 11.68 -3.99 -12.46
C ASP A 127 12.17 -2.73 -13.20
N THR A 128 11.32 -2.19 -14.07
CA THR A 128 11.53 -1.04 -14.95
C THR A 128 12.18 0.16 -14.27
N ASP A 129 11.83 0.46 -13.02
CA ASP A 129 12.32 1.62 -12.26
C ASP A 129 12.70 1.31 -10.80
N SER A 130 12.82 0.02 -10.43
CA SER A 130 13.09 -0.37 -9.05
C SER A 130 13.98 -1.62 -8.93
N LEU A 131 14.80 -1.66 -7.88
CA LEU A 131 15.59 -2.81 -7.48
C LEU A 131 15.27 -3.20 -6.05
N TYR A 132 15.18 -4.50 -5.81
CA TYR A 132 15.00 -5.11 -4.50
C TYR A 132 16.34 -5.69 -4.07
N LEU A 133 16.87 -5.18 -2.97
CA LEU A 133 18.23 -5.47 -2.52
C LEU A 133 18.23 -6.42 -1.32
N THR A 134 19.28 -7.21 -1.18
CA THR A 134 19.64 -7.91 0.05
C THR A 134 20.84 -7.22 0.71
N CYS A 135 20.80 -7.08 2.03
CA CYS A 135 21.90 -6.45 2.76
C CYS A 135 23.16 -7.33 2.70
N PRO A 136 24.36 -6.72 2.71
CA PRO A 136 25.64 -7.43 2.60
C PRO A 136 25.91 -8.51 3.67
N ASP A 137 25.16 -8.54 4.78
CA ASP A 137 25.34 -9.55 5.83
C ASP A 137 24.01 -10.14 6.27
N LYS A 138 23.59 -11.22 5.58
CA LYS A 138 23.00 -12.41 6.21
C LYS A 138 23.45 -13.62 5.39
N GLU A 139 24.56 -14.21 5.80
CA GLU A 139 24.82 -15.63 5.58
C GLU A 139 23.59 -16.42 6.04
N LYS A 140 22.70 -16.70 5.10
CA LYS A 140 21.95 -17.94 5.14
C LYS A 140 22.04 -18.46 3.72
N ASN A 141 22.65 -19.64 3.57
CA ASN A 141 22.63 -20.44 2.36
C ASN A 141 21.18 -20.83 2.05
N GLU A 142 20.36 -19.85 1.67
CA GLU A 142 18.97 -20.01 1.32
C GLU A 142 18.92 -20.14 -0.19
N ARG A 143 18.50 -21.32 -0.67
CA ARG A 143 18.23 -21.52 -2.09
C ARG A 143 17.17 -20.50 -2.51
N ILE A 144 17.57 -19.55 -3.35
CA ILE A 144 16.68 -18.55 -3.91
C ILE A 144 15.94 -19.22 -5.07
N PRO A 145 14.59 -19.18 -5.11
CA PRO A 145 13.83 -19.69 -6.24
C PRO A 145 14.11 -18.84 -7.49
N ASP A 146 14.24 -19.51 -8.64
CA ASP A 146 14.47 -18.85 -9.92
C ASP A 146 13.28 -17.94 -10.30
N PRO A 147 13.49 -16.88 -11.12
CA PRO A 147 12.40 -16.06 -11.61
C PRO A 147 11.30 -16.90 -12.29
N GLY A 148 10.09 -16.92 -11.69
CA GLY A 148 8.95 -17.70 -12.17
C GLY A 148 8.79 -19.08 -11.52
N GLU A 149 9.76 -19.54 -10.73
CA GLU A 149 9.64 -20.73 -9.90
C GLU A 149 8.63 -20.48 -8.77
N ARG A 150 7.64 -21.38 -8.64
CA ARG A 150 6.69 -21.32 -7.54
C ARG A 150 7.36 -21.83 -6.27
N PHE A 151 7.22 -21.08 -5.18
CA PHE A 151 7.70 -21.48 -3.87
C PHE A 151 6.59 -21.39 -2.82
N SER A 152 6.67 -22.23 -1.79
CA SER A 152 5.76 -22.23 -0.65
C SER A 152 6.25 -21.25 0.41
N TYR A 153 5.34 -20.45 0.97
CA TYR A 153 5.64 -19.51 2.04
C TYR A 153 4.56 -19.53 3.10
N VAL A 154 4.93 -19.14 4.32
CA VAL A 154 4.03 -18.94 5.45
C VAL A 154 4.27 -17.58 6.09
N VAL A 155 3.26 -17.04 6.76
CA VAL A 155 3.38 -15.83 7.57
C VAL A 155 3.64 -16.23 9.01
N VAL A 156 4.79 -15.83 9.55
CA VAL A 156 5.23 -16.16 10.92
C VAL A 156 4.93 -15.02 11.89
N LYS A 157 4.84 -15.32 13.19
CA LYS A 157 4.83 -14.29 14.22
C LYS A 157 6.22 -13.68 14.33
N GLY A 158 6.28 -12.36 14.48
CA GLY A 158 7.53 -11.67 14.73
C GLY A 158 7.39 -10.46 15.64
N PRO A 159 8.53 -9.94 16.12
CA PRO A 159 8.54 -8.86 17.09
C PRO A 159 7.96 -7.58 16.47
N ARG A 160 7.20 -6.85 17.28
CA ARG A 160 6.75 -5.51 16.93
C ARG A 160 7.90 -4.53 17.12
N LEU A 161 8.60 -4.25 16.03
CA LEU A 161 9.73 -3.32 16.04
C LEU A 161 9.26 -1.89 16.27
N ARG A 162 10.07 -1.15 17.03
CA ARG A 162 9.89 0.28 17.24
C ARG A 162 11.07 1.02 16.60
N ASN A 163 10.80 2.18 16.02
CA ASN A 163 11.87 3.07 15.58
C ASN A 163 12.57 3.73 16.78
N GLU A 164 13.67 4.42 16.52
CA GLU A 164 14.48 5.17 17.52
C GLU A 164 13.66 6.19 18.34
N LYS A 165 12.49 6.58 17.82
CA LYS A 165 11.55 7.52 18.45
C LYS A 165 10.45 6.81 19.25
N GLY A 166 10.54 5.48 19.42
CA GLY A 166 9.61 4.65 20.18
C GLY A 166 8.30 4.29 19.46
N TRP A 167 8.13 4.66 18.19
CA TRP A 167 6.92 4.36 17.41
C TRP A 167 6.97 2.97 16.82
N LEU A 168 5.85 2.25 16.87
CA LEU A 168 5.69 1.00 16.14
C LEU A 168 5.89 1.24 14.64
N ILE A 169 6.79 0.47 14.04
CA ILE A 169 7.02 0.50 12.60
C ILE A 169 5.79 -0.12 11.92
N PRO A 170 5.23 0.50 10.87
CA PRO A 170 4.15 -0.11 10.10
C PRO A 170 4.64 -1.41 9.47
N ILE A 171 4.05 -2.52 9.91
CA ILE A 171 4.39 -3.86 9.44
C ILE A 171 3.70 -4.12 8.10
N ARG A 172 4.43 -4.70 7.15
CA ARG A 172 3.86 -5.32 5.95
C ARG A 172 3.88 -6.83 6.09
N VAL A 173 2.94 -7.52 5.44
CA VAL A 173 2.90 -9.00 5.42
C VAL A 173 4.24 -9.58 4.98
N GLY A 174 4.88 -8.95 3.98
CA GLY A 174 6.19 -9.36 3.48
C GLY A 174 7.33 -9.30 4.50
N ASP A 175 7.20 -8.55 5.61
CA ASP A 175 8.20 -8.51 6.68
C ASP A 175 8.16 -9.79 7.55
N TYR A 176 7.07 -10.55 7.47
CA TYR A 176 6.83 -11.79 8.22
C TYR A 176 6.60 -13.00 7.29
N MET A 177 6.83 -12.85 5.99
CA MET A 177 6.76 -13.97 5.04
C MET A 177 8.08 -14.74 5.07
N GLU A 178 8.00 -16.04 5.31
CA GLU A 178 9.14 -16.95 5.33
C GLU A 178 8.83 -18.19 4.47
N TYR A 179 9.86 -18.82 3.92
CA TYR A 179 9.69 -20.08 3.18
C TYR A 179 9.16 -21.18 4.11
N ALA A 180 8.22 -21.99 3.63
CA ALA A 180 7.55 -22.99 4.49
C ALA A 180 8.54 -24.00 5.08
N ASP A 181 9.52 -24.44 4.29
CA ASP A 181 10.55 -25.38 4.72
C ASP A 181 11.46 -24.77 5.80
N ILE A 182 11.81 -23.49 5.66
CA ILE A 182 12.62 -22.75 6.62
C ILE A 182 11.86 -22.53 7.93
N ALA A 183 10.58 -22.16 7.84
CA ALA A 183 9.73 -21.98 9.01
C ALA A 183 9.60 -23.29 9.79
N LYS A 184 9.49 -24.43 9.09
CA LYS A 184 9.46 -25.77 9.69
C LYS A 184 10.79 -26.16 10.33
N GLU A 185 11.91 -25.96 9.62
CA GLU A 185 13.26 -26.28 10.11
C GLU A 185 13.61 -25.47 11.37
N LYS A 186 13.28 -24.18 11.37
CA LYS A 186 13.56 -23.25 12.48
C LYS A 186 12.47 -23.25 13.55
N ASN A 187 11.47 -24.12 13.42
CA ASN A 187 10.31 -24.22 14.32
C ASN A 187 9.67 -22.86 14.62
N MET A 188 9.48 -22.05 13.58
CA MET A 188 8.94 -20.70 13.68
C MET A 188 7.43 -20.75 13.92
N GLU A 189 6.93 -19.92 14.83
CA GLU A 189 5.50 -19.88 15.14
C GLU A 189 4.73 -19.20 13.99
N ILE A 190 3.78 -19.93 13.39
CA ILE A 190 2.94 -19.41 12.30
C ILE A 190 1.87 -18.47 12.87
N ASP A 191 1.64 -17.33 12.23
CA ASP A 191 0.55 -16.42 12.62
C ASP A 191 -0.79 -16.91 12.06
N ILE A 192 -1.44 -17.81 12.79
CA ILE A 192 -2.76 -18.36 12.43
C ILE A 192 -3.82 -17.26 12.25
N ASN A 193 -3.72 -16.16 13.01
CA ASN A 193 -4.69 -15.06 12.94
C ASN A 193 -4.68 -14.37 11.57
N TYR A 194 -3.52 -14.30 10.92
CA TYR A 194 -3.42 -13.76 9.56
C TYR A 194 -4.30 -14.56 8.60
N TYR A 195 -4.22 -15.89 8.65
CA TYR A 195 -4.99 -16.77 7.78
C TYR A 195 -6.48 -16.77 8.14
N LEU A 196 -6.83 -16.80 9.43
CA LEU A 196 -8.22 -16.68 9.87
C LEU A 196 -8.86 -15.36 9.43
N GLY A 197 -8.09 -14.27 9.46
CA GLY A 197 -8.52 -12.95 8.99
C GLY A 197 -8.97 -12.96 7.53
N THR A 198 -8.30 -13.71 6.66
CA THR A 198 -8.71 -13.85 5.24
C THR A 198 -10.04 -14.57 5.07
N MET A 199 -10.43 -15.41 6.03
CA MET A 199 -11.65 -16.21 6.00
C MET A 199 -12.86 -15.51 6.65
N VAL A 200 -12.65 -14.34 7.30
CA VAL A 200 -13.72 -13.56 7.97
C VAL A 200 -14.90 -13.31 7.03
N GLY A 201 -14.65 -12.94 5.77
CA GLY A 201 -15.73 -12.68 4.81
C GLY A 201 -16.56 -13.93 4.49
N ILE A 202 -15.92 -15.09 4.41
CA ILE A 202 -16.59 -16.38 4.15
C ILE A 202 -17.45 -16.77 5.35
N TYR A 203 -16.90 -16.69 6.57
CA TYR A 203 -17.65 -16.99 7.79
C TYR A 203 -18.79 -16.00 8.02
N ALA A 204 -18.59 -14.71 7.75
CA ALA A 204 -19.64 -13.70 7.84
C ALA A 204 -20.80 -13.99 6.86
N TYR A 205 -20.50 -14.56 5.70
CA TYR A 205 -21.52 -15.01 4.74
C TYR A 205 -22.35 -16.17 5.32
N PHE A 206 -21.70 -17.22 5.86
CA PHE A 206 -22.40 -18.32 6.52
C PHE A 206 -23.26 -17.87 7.71
N ILE A 207 -22.77 -16.90 8.49
CA ILE A 207 -23.51 -16.31 9.60
C ILE A 207 -24.74 -15.54 9.12
N ASN A 208 -24.68 -14.88 7.97
CA ASN A 208 -25.84 -14.16 7.42
C ASN A 208 -26.94 -15.09 6.90
N GLU A 209 -26.58 -16.29 6.42
CA GLU A 209 -27.52 -17.28 5.88
C GLU A 209 -28.24 -18.06 6.99
N ASP A 210 -27.70 -18.10 8.22
CA ASP A 210 -28.31 -18.83 9.34
C ASP A 210 -29.25 -17.91 10.14
N ASP A 211 -30.54 -18.27 10.16
CA ASP A 211 -31.62 -17.54 10.85
C ASP A 211 -31.31 -17.24 12.33
N ARG A 212 -30.46 -18.05 12.98
CA ARG A 212 -30.06 -17.84 14.39
C ARG A 212 -29.21 -16.60 14.60
N TYR A 213 -28.55 -16.12 13.56
CA TYR A 213 -27.65 -14.97 13.61
C TYR A 213 -28.18 -13.75 12.85
N GLN A 214 -29.35 -13.86 12.22
CA GLN A 214 -30.05 -12.71 11.66
C GLN A 214 -30.36 -11.69 12.77
N SER A 215 -30.14 -10.41 12.47
CA SER A 215 -30.42 -9.33 13.42
C SER A 215 -31.89 -9.34 13.85
N ARG A 216 -32.14 -9.22 15.15
CA ARG A 216 -33.50 -9.07 15.71
C ARG A 216 -34.15 -7.83 15.08
N SER A 217 -35.42 -7.93 14.65
CA SER A 217 -36.19 -6.89 13.93
C SER A 217 -36.16 -5.47 14.54
N SER A 218 -35.81 -5.35 15.83
CA SER A 218 -35.66 -4.11 16.58
C SER A 218 -34.30 -3.39 16.42
N HIS A 219 -33.34 -3.95 15.70
CA HIS A 219 -32.02 -3.32 15.50
C HIS A 219 -32.13 -2.09 14.59
N LYS A 220 -31.44 -1.00 14.96
CA LYS A 220 -31.40 0.27 14.20
C LYS A 220 -31.05 0.10 12.72
N ILE A 221 -30.30 -0.94 12.38
CA ILE A 221 -29.91 -1.30 11.01
C ILE A 221 -31.13 -1.77 10.18
N MET A 222 -32.09 -2.46 10.79
CA MET A 222 -33.28 -2.97 10.08
C MET A 222 -34.32 -1.90 9.77
N GLN A 223 -34.28 -0.76 10.46
CA GLN A 223 -35.16 0.41 10.26
C GLN A 223 -34.71 1.32 9.11
N LEU A 224 -33.57 1.03 8.47
CA LEU A 224 -33.10 1.77 7.30
C LEU A 224 -34.00 1.49 6.09
N LYS A 225 -34.47 2.57 5.44
CA LYS A 225 -35.31 2.51 4.23
C LYS A 225 -34.50 2.27 2.95
N ASP A 226 -33.23 2.65 2.94
CA ASP A 226 -32.30 2.49 1.82
C ASP A 226 -31.68 1.09 1.87
N SER A 227 -32.02 0.25 0.89
CA SER A 227 -31.64 -1.17 0.83
C SER A 227 -30.13 -1.35 0.78
N ASP A 228 -29.43 -0.57 -0.03
CA ASP A 228 -27.98 -0.69 -0.23
C ASP A 228 -27.21 -0.28 1.02
N LYS A 229 -27.67 0.78 1.71
CA LYS A 229 -27.10 1.18 2.99
C LYS A 229 -27.36 0.15 4.09
N LYS A 230 -28.54 -0.48 4.07
CA LYS A 230 -28.92 -1.52 5.02
C LYS A 230 -28.06 -2.77 4.85
N GLU A 231 -27.90 -3.26 3.62
CA GLU A 231 -27.08 -4.43 3.32
C GLU A 231 -25.60 -4.20 3.68
N LYS A 232 -25.05 -3.03 3.35
CA LYS A 232 -23.67 -2.65 3.75
C LYS A 232 -23.46 -2.66 5.27
N GLN A 233 -24.45 -2.21 6.04
CA GLN A 233 -24.36 -2.21 7.50
C GLN A 233 -24.50 -3.62 8.10
N ILE A 234 -25.36 -4.45 7.53
CA ILE A 234 -25.52 -5.86 7.95
C ILE A 234 -24.21 -6.61 7.69
N ASN A 235 -23.67 -6.53 6.47
CA ASN A 235 -22.43 -7.20 6.12
C ASN A 235 -21.26 -6.75 7.02
N LYS A 236 -21.16 -5.45 7.30
CA LYS A 236 -20.16 -4.91 8.23
C LYS A 236 -20.32 -5.46 9.65
N TYR A 237 -21.54 -5.50 10.17
CA TYR A 237 -21.82 -6.05 11.50
C TYR A 237 -21.40 -7.52 11.60
N SER A 238 -21.76 -8.33 10.61
CA SER A 238 -21.43 -9.76 10.60
C SER A 238 -19.93 -10.01 10.48
N GLN A 239 -19.21 -9.20 9.69
CA GLN A 239 -17.75 -9.26 9.63
C GLN A 239 -17.10 -8.85 10.97
N ASP A 240 -17.63 -7.83 11.65
CA ASP A 240 -17.14 -7.38 12.95
C ASP A 240 -17.35 -8.45 14.04
N GLU A 241 -18.53 -9.09 14.08
CA GLU A 241 -18.82 -10.19 15.01
C GLU A 241 -17.94 -11.42 14.74
N THR A 242 -17.83 -11.84 13.48
CA THR A 242 -16.94 -12.93 13.05
C THR A 242 -15.50 -12.68 13.49
N THR A 243 -15.03 -11.44 13.30
CA THR A 243 -13.67 -11.04 13.70
C THR A 243 -13.48 -11.12 15.22
N LYS A 244 -14.50 -10.82 16.03
CA LYS A 244 -14.42 -10.97 17.49
C LYS A 244 -14.34 -12.44 17.89
N TYR A 245 -15.15 -13.31 17.30
CA TYR A 245 -15.12 -14.74 17.58
C TYR A 245 -13.79 -15.37 17.19
N LEU A 246 -13.29 -15.11 15.97
CA LEU A 246 -12.03 -15.68 15.48
C LEU A 246 -10.79 -15.23 16.26
N LYS A 247 -10.84 -14.07 16.93
CA LYS A 247 -9.75 -13.58 17.79
C LYS A 247 -9.70 -14.22 19.17
N ASN A 248 -10.77 -14.92 19.56
CA ASN A 248 -10.92 -15.55 20.88
C ASN A 248 -10.82 -17.09 20.81
N ILE A 249 -10.41 -17.64 19.66
CA ILE A 249 -10.06 -19.06 19.45
C ILE A 249 -8.57 -19.24 19.72
#